data_AF-A0A960K9N2-F1
#
_entry.id   AF-A0A960K9N2-F1
#
_cell.length_a   1.000
_cell.length_b   1.000
_cell.length_c   1.000
_cell.angle_alpha   90.00
_cell.angle_beta   90.00
_cell.angle_gamma   90.00
#
_symmetry.space_group_name_H-M   'P 1'
#
loop_
_entity.id
_entity.type
_entity.pdbx_description
1 polymer ?
#
loop_
_entity_poly.entity_id
_entity_poly.type
_entity_poly.pdbx_seq_one_letter_code
_entity_poly.pdbx_strand_id
1 'polypeptide(L)'
;EGRTHLTEAEALDLLDLLGVPTPRRFLAAADGSFDPGQLASLEASKVYVKAVSPGLLHKSEAGAVASCAASQDALQGTLAAMARRTQNLPVTGFLVEEAVAVPPVLGAELLFSLRFTPDFGPVATLALGGVEAELLARETAASRRLAVASPILGPEGAVRSLAASFAGVAATTARRGRPAVAELPAVAAFLTEVLGRQEGSMPDPIAEIEINPLAWTESGPVALDALVRLGAATREPAPPRPLAALQAMVRPRTVAVLGASAHHLNPGRVVVRNLLEAGFPPENLWIVKRDLPALEGCPCFPDLGSLPGPVDLLVLAVGAERLPQLVEEAAAGGKVRGLLLIPGGVSDRGEGAARIRRALSQARAAGRDVVANGPNCLGLRSVPGHCNTLFVPIEKLRFARGGPQPLALISQSGAFAIARSSRLPWMNLRYIVTLGNQLDATCADWLEALAEDPEVAVLGCYVEG
;
A
#
# COMPACT_ATOMS: atom_id res chain seq x y z
N GLU A 1 -24.16 -11.93 8.05
CA GLU A 1 -24.80 -11.15 6.96
C GLU A 1 -24.00 -11.06 5.66
N GLY A 2 -22.70 -11.41 5.63
CA GLY A 2 -21.92 -11.37 4.37
C GLY A 2 -21.66 -9.97 3.82
N ARG A 3 -21.90 -8.92 4.63
CA ARG A 3 -21.68 -7.53 4.24
C ARG A 3 -20.19 -7.22 4.15
N THR A 4 -19.84 -6.33 3.22
CA THR A 4 -18.49 -5.78 3.06
C THR A 4 -18.33 -4.40 3.66
N HIS A 5 -19.41 -3.79 4.16
CA HIS A 5 -19.42 -2.45 4.75
C HIS A 5 -20.38 -2.41 5.94
N LEU A 6 -20.13 -1.49 6.87
CA LEU A 6 -21.12 -1.05 7.85
C LEU A 6 -22.09 -0.05 7.21
N THR A 7 -23.29 0.06 7.76
CA THR A 7 -24.17 1.21 7.54
C THR A 7 -23.55 2.45 8.18
N GLU A 8 -23.96 3.65 7.75
CA GLU A 8 -23.45 4.89 8.33
C GLU A 8 -23.72 5.00 9.84
N ALA A 9 -24.91 4.59 10.30
CA ALA A 9 -25.24 4.60 11.72
C ALA A 9 -24.25 3.74 12.54
N GLU A 10 -24.02 2.50 12.09
CA GLU A 10 -23.04 1.59 12.71
C GLU A 10 -21.59 2.13 12.62
N ALA A 11 -21.26 2.81 11.52
CA ALA A 11 -19.95 3.43 11.34
C ALA A 11 -19.73 4.59 12.32
N LEU A 12 -20.73 5.45 12.52
CA LEU A 12 -20.66 6.53 13.51
C LEU A 12 -20.65 5.97 14.95
N ASP A 13 -21.39 4.90 15.24
CA ASP A 13 -21.37 4.24 16.55
C ASP A 13 -19.96 3.69 16.86
N LEU A 14 -19.30 3.11 15.86
CA LEU A 14 -17.89 2.70 15.96
C LEU A 14 -16.97 3.91 16.23
N LEU A 15 -17.18 5.04 15.56
CA LEU A 15 -16.38 6.25 15.79
C LEU A 15 -16.52 6.77 17.22
N ASP A 16 -17.73 6.75 17.79
CA ASP A 16 -17.96 7.11 19.19
C ASP A 16 -17.19 6.18 20.15
N LEU A 17 -17.18 4.87 19.89
CA LEU A 17 -16.39 3.91 20.65
C LEU A 17 -14.87 4.14 20.52
N LEU A 18 -14.44 4.64 19.35
CA LEU A 18 -13.07 5.08 19.12
C LEU A 18 -12.77 6.48 19.66
N GLY A 19 -13.73 7.10 20.35
CA GLY A 19 -13.64 8.44 20.92
C GLY A 19 -13.41 9.53 19.88
N VAL A 20 -13.88 9.32 18.65
CA VAL A 20 -13.99 10.34 17.61
C VAL A 20 -15.40 10.93 17.72
N PRO A 21 -15.55 12.21 18.12
CA PRO A 21 -16.88 12.79 18.30
C PRO A 21 -17.72 12.74 17.03
N THR A 22 -19.01 12.45 17.19
CA THR A 22 -20.01 12.45 16.13
C THR A 22 -21.24 13.26 16.56
N PRO A 23 -22.11 13.71 15.63
CA PRO A 23 -23.36 14.36 15.97
C PRO A 23 -24.30 13.41 16.74
N ARG A 24 -25.08 13.95 17.68
CA ARG A 24 -26.18 13.18 18.27
C ARG A 24 -27.16 12.80 17.17
N ARG A 25 -27.66 11.57 17.23
CA ARG A 25 -28.45 10.98 16.16
C ARG A 25 -29.44 9.93 16.67
N PHE A 26 -30.43 9.65 15.84
CA PHE A 26 -31.29 8.48 15.97
C PHE A 26 -31.69 7.94 14.59
N LEU A 27 -32.19 6.71 14.54
CA LEU A 27 -32.65 6.07 13.31
C LEU A 27 -34.19 6.09 13.26
N ALA A 28 -34.74 6.78 12.27
CA ALA A 28 -36.14 6.67 11.89
C ALA A 28 -36.34 5.44 10.99
N ALA A 29 -37.52 4.83 11.05
CA ALA A 29 -37.86 3.66 10.25
C ALA A 29 -38.00 4.01 8.76
N ALA A 30 -37.93 2.99 7.89
CA ALA A 30 -38.03 3.17 6.44
C ALA A 30 -39.38 3.76 5.97
N ASP A 31 -40.44 3.59 6.77
CA ASP A 31 -41.75 4.22 6.54
C ASP A 31 -41.82 5.69 7.01
N GLY A 32 -40.73 6.21 7.59
CA GLY A 32 -40.63 7.56 8.12
C GLY A 32 -41.17 7.73 9.55
N SER A 33 -41.55 6.65 10.23
CA SER A 33 -41.92 6.71 11.65
C SER A 33 -40.70 6.87 12.56
N PHE A 34 -40.88 7.62 13.65
CA PHE A 34 -39.84 7.86 14.68
C PHE A 34 -40.48 8.16 16.04
N ASP A 35 -39.72 8.01 17.12
CA ASP A 35 -40.14 8.40 18.47
C ASP A 35 -39.89 9.91 18.69
N PRO A 36 -40.93 10.73 18.97
CA PRO A 36 -40.75 12.15 19.29
C PRO A 36 -39.81 12.42 20.47
N GLY A 37 -39.68 11.47 21.42
CA GLY A 37 -38.72 11.57 22.52
C GLY A 37 -37.27 11.60 22.06
N GLN A 38 -36.94 10.89 20.97
CA GLN A 38 -35.61 10.92 20.36
C GLN A 38 -35.32 12.27 19.71
N LEU A 39 -36.30 12.87 19.03
CA LEU A 39 -36.16 14.22 18.48
C LEU A 39 -35.96 15.27 19.59
N ALA A 40 -36.70 15.15 20.69
CA ALA A 40 -36.56 16.06 21.84
C ALA A 40 -35.21 15.95 22.55
N SER A 41 -34.48 14.84 22.36
CA SER A 41 -33.12 14.65 22.92
C SER A 41 -32.02 15.37 22.13
N LEU A 42 -32.34 15.86 20.93
CA LEU A 42 -31.44 16.66 20.11
C LEU A 42 -31.45 18.12 20.58
N GLU A 43 -30.27 18.70 20.77
CA GLU A 43 -30.04 20.07 21.26
C GLU A 43 -29.85 21.08 20.09
N ALA A 44 -30.04 20.64 18.84
CA ALA A 44 -29.90 21.49 17.66
C ALA A 44 -31.25 22.03 17.15
N SER A 45 -31.26 23.24 16.60
CA SER A 45 -32.44 23.83 15.93
C SER A 45 -32.66 23.32 14.50
N LYS A 46 -31.66 22.64 13.94
CA LYS A 46 -31.64 22.08 12.59
C LYS A 46 -31.12 20.65 12.65
N VAL A 47 -31.73 19.77 11.87
CA VAL A 47 -31.30 18.37 11.71
C VAL A 47 -31.05 18.05 10.24
N TYR A 48 -30.14 17.12 10.00
CA TYR A 48 -29.95 16.46 8.72
C TYR A 48 -30.65 15.09 8.73
N VAL A 49 -31.13 14.69 7.56
CA VAL A 49 -31.80 13.40 7.34
C VAL A 49 -31.08 12.71 6.19
N LYS A 50 -30.51 11.54 6.45
CA LYS A 50 -29.76 10.74 5.46
C LYS A 50 -30.40 9.36 5.31
N ALA A 51 -30.61 8.90 4.08
CA ALA A 51 -31.14 7.56 3.86
C ALA A 51 -30.08 6.50 4.16
N VAL A 52 -30.45 5.48 4.92
CA VAL A 52 -29.58 4.37 5.29
C VAL A 52 -29.92 3.16 4.43
N SER A 53 -28.98 2.76 3.58
CA SER A 53 -29.12 1.59 2.70
C SER A 53 -27.79 0.83 2.65
N PRO A 54 -27.79 -0.50 2.75
CA PRO A 54 -26.59 -1.30 2.51
C PRO A 54 -26.00 -0.97 1.14
N GLY A 55 -24.71 -0.57 1.09
CA GLY A 55 -23.99 -0.29 -0.14
C GLY A 55 -24.26 1.07 -0.81
N LEU A 56 -25.09 1.95 -0.22
CA LEU A 56 -25.28 3.32 -0.73
C LEU A 56 -24.14 4.23 -0.26
N LEU A 57 -23.07 4.32 -1.06
CA LEU A 57 -21.87 5.11 -0.73
C LEU A 57 -22.02 6.59 -1.09
N HIS A 58 -22.63 6.92 -2.24
CA HIS A 58 -22.75 8.29 -2.76
C HIS A 58 -24.18 8.85 -2.57
N LYS A 59 -24.54 9.16 -1.32
CA LYS A 59 -25.90 9.55 -0.90
C LYS A 59 -26.35 10.89 -1.48
N SER A 60 -25.45 11.88 -1.52
CA SER A 60 -25.76 13.24 -2.01
C SER A 60 -26.19 13.24 -3.48
N GLU A 61 -25.53 12.44 -4.31
CA GLU A 61 -25.83 12.30 -5.74
C GLU A 61 -27.20 11.61 -5.99
N ALA A 62 -27.64 10.78 -5.05
CA ALA A 62 -28.97 10.13 -5.09
C ALA A 62 -30.09 11.02 -4.50
N GLY A 63 -29.79 12.26 -4.07
CA GLY A 63 -30.75 13.12 -3.37
C GLY A 63 -31.20 12.54 -2.02
N ALA A 64 -30.38 11.66 -1.44
CA ALA A 64 -30.65 10.89 -0.23
C ALA A 64 -30.15 11.60 1.05
N VAL A 65 -29.93 12.92 0.97
CA VAL A 65 -29.62 13.81 2.09
C VAL A 65 -30.57 15.01 2.04
N ALA A 66 -31.16 15.36 3.17
CA ALA A 66 -31.98 16.55 3.34
C ALA A 66 -31.68 17.22 4.68
N SER A 67 -32.19 18.43 4.89
CA SER A 67 -32.15 19.07 6.20
C SER A 67 -33.45 19.81 6.47
N CYS A 68 -33.81 19.94 7.74
CA CYS A 68 -35.02 20.62 8.18
C CYS A 68 -34.84 21.20 9.59
N ALA A 69 -35.82 21.99 10.05
CA ALA A 69 -35.87 22.42 11.45
C ALA A 69 -36.08 21.21 12.36
N ALA A 70 -35.52 21.26 13.57
CA ALA A 70 -35.71 20.24 14.60
C ALA A 70 -37.12 20.34 15.23
N SER A 71 -38.15 20.12 14.43
CA SER A 71 -39.54 20.06 14.87
C SER A 71 -40.23 18.83 14.29
N GLN A 72 -41.20 18.30 15.02
CA GLN A 72 -41.91 17.08 14.64
C GLN A 72 -42.53 17.22 13.24
N ASP A 73 -43.23 18.32 12.97
CA ASP A 73 -43.88 18.57 11.69
C ASP A 73 -42.89 18.66 10.52
N ALA A 74 -41.78 19.38 10.72
CA ALA A 74 -40.78 19.58 9.67
C ALA A 74 -40.02 18.28 9.36
N LEU A 75 -39.67 17.52 10.41
CA LEU A 75 -39.01 16.23 10.25
C LEU A 75 -39.92 15.22 9.56
N GLN A 76 -41.18 15.11 9.98
CA GLN A 76 -42.12 14.16 9.41
C GLN A 76 -42.41 14.45 7.93
N GLY A 77 -42.54 15.74 7.56
CA GLY A 77 -42.65 16.14 6.16
C GLY A 77 -41.39 15.78 5.34
N THR A 78 -40.20 15.96 5.93
CA THR A 78 -38.92 15.65 5.29
C THR A 78 -38.73 14.14 5.08
N LEU A 79 -39.01 13.33 6.10
CA LEU A 79 -38.97 11.86 6.04
C LEU A 79 -39.93 11.32 4.98
N ALA A 80 -41.18 11.79 4.96
CA ALA A 80 -42.15 11.38 3.94
C ALA A 80 -41.70 11.76 2.52
N ALA A 81 -41.09 12.93 2.34
CA ALA A 81 -40.55 13.35 1.05
C ALA A 81 -39.32 12.53 0.64
N MET A 82 -38.48 12.12 1.59
CA MET A 82 -37.33 11.26 1.32
C MET A 82 -37.75 9.83 1.00
N ALA A 83 -38.66 9.24 1.77
CA ALA A 83 -39.21 7.90 1.51
C ALA A 83 -39.77 7.76 0.09
N ARG A 84 -40.48 8.79 -0.41
CA ARG A 84 -40.93 8.83 -1.80
C ARG A 84 -39.79 8.92 -2.81
N ARG A 85 -38.77 9.76 -2.55
CA ARG A 85 -37.62 9.93 -3.44
C ARG A 85 -36.76 8.67 -3.52
N THR A 86 -36.63 7.94 -2.42
CA THR A 86 -35.76 6.77 -2.31
C THR A 86 -36.52 5.44 -2.41
N GLN A 87 -37.78 5.44 -2.84
CA GLN A 87 -38.63 4.23 -2.92
C GLN A 87 -38.06 3.11 -3.81
N ASN A 88 -37.18 3.45 -4.75
CA ASN A 88 -36.52 2.50 -5.64
C ASN A 88 -35.17 2.00 -5.10
N LEU A 89 -34.77 2.45 -3.91
CA LEU A 89 -33.54 2.04 -3.24
C LEU A 89 -33.90 1.12 -2.05
N PRO A 90 -33.03 0.17 -1.68
CA PRO A 90 -33.26 -0.71 -0.54
C PRO A 90 -32.96 0.00 0.79
N VAL A 91 -33.69 1.09 1.05
CA VAL A 91 -33.56 1.90 2.27
C VAL A 91 -34.13 1.13 3.46
N THR A 92 -33.30 1.00 4.50
CA THR A 92 -33.63 0.34 5.77
C THR A 92 -34.10 1.31 6.84
N GLY A 93 -33.84 2.61 6.66
CA GLY A 93 -34.26 3.67 7.55
C GLY A 93 -33.67 5.02 7.16
N PHE A 94 -33.87 6.02 8.00
CA PHE A 94 -33.30 7.35 7.84
C PHE A 94 -32.54 7.74 9.10
N LEU A 95 -31.26 8.07 8.94
CA LEU A 95 -30.45 8.63 10.00
C LEU A 95 -30.82 10.10 10.18
N VAL A 96 -31.26 10.48 11.37
CA VAL A 96 -31.55 11.87 11.74
C VAL A 96 -30.46 12.32 12.70
N GLU A 97 -29.80 13.42 12.39
CA GLU A 97 -28.62 13.88 13.11
C GLU A 97 -28.60 15.41 13.27
N GLU A 98 -27.95 15.88 14.33
CA GLU A 98 -27.81 17.31 14.59
C GLU A 98 -26.97 18.01 13.52
N ALA A 99 -27.39 19.22 13.15
CA ALA A 99 -26.54 20.10 12.35
C ALA A 99 -25.35 20.61 13.18
N VAL A 100 -24.14 20.28 12.74
CA VAL A 100 -22.90 20.78 13.35
C VAL A 100 -22.51 22.11 12.71
N ALA A 101 -22.18 23.11 13.53
CA ALA A 101 -21.70 24.40 13.06
C ALA A 101 -20.22 24.29 12.65
N VAL A 102 -19.96 24.33 11.35
CA VAL A 102 -18.61 24.27 10.78
C VAL A 102 -18.17 25.67 10.33
N PRO A 103 -16.96 26.14 10.69
CA PRO A 103 -16.44 27.40 10.18
C PRO A 103 -16.38 27.39 8.64
N PRO A 104 -16.89 28.43 7.94
CA PRO A 104 -16.91 28.48 6.48
C PRO A 104 -15.53 28.90 5.92
N VAL A 105 -14.51 28.10 6.23
CA VAL A 105 -13.12 28.34 5.86
C VAL A 105 -12.52 27.05 5.29
N LEU A 106 -11.70 27.17 4.24
CA LEU A 106 -11.01 26.02 3.64
C LEU A 106 -10.09 25.36 4.67
N GLY A 107 -10.23 24.05 4.85
CA GLY A 107 -9.52 23.26 5.86
C GLY A 107 -10.36 22.98 7.11
N ALA A 108 -11.57 23.56 7.23
CA ALA A 108 -12.52 23.21 8.28
C ALA A 108 -13.19 21.85 8.04
N GLU A 109 -13.29 21.42 6.79
CA GLU A 109 -13.71 20.07 6.44
C GLU A 109 -12.51 19.31 5.85
N LEU A 110 -12.14 18.23 6.51
CA LEU A 110 -11.03 17.36 6.12
C LEU A 110 -11.57 15.97 5.80
N LEU A 111 -10.86 15.24 4.95
CA LEU A 111 -11.03 13.80 4.83
C LEU A 111 -9.97 13.15 5.70
N PHE A 112 -10.40 12.23 6.55
CA PHE A 112 -9.51 11.35 7.29
C PHE A 112 -9.79 9.91 6.87
N SER A 113 -8.76 9.14 6.54
CA SER A 113 -8.91 7.70 6.35
C SER A 113 -7.88 6.94 7.15
N LEU A 114 -8.23 5.73 7.54
CA LEU A 114 -7.39 4.79 8.25
C LEU A 114 -7.53 3.43 7.57
N ARG A 115 -6.46 3.00 6.89
CA ARG A 115 -6.41 1.75 6.14
C ARG A 115 -5.36 0.81 6.71
N PHE A 116 -5.71 -0.46 6.82
CA PHE A 116 -4.79 -1.51 7.27
C PHE A 116 -4.18 -2.22 6.07
N THR A 117 -2.86 -2.13 5.93
CA THR A 117 -2.11 -2.65 4.79
C THR A 117 -1.10 -3.71 5.23
N PRO A 118 -0.82 -4.73 4.41
CA PRO A 118 0.17 -5.76 4.75
C PRO A 118 1.57 -5.21 5.04
N ASP A 119 1.98 -4.16 4.31
CA ASP A 119 3.35 -3.66 4.33
C ASP A 119 3.60 -2.61 5.41
N PHE A 120 2.63 -1.72 5.66
CA PHE A 120 2.79 -0.59 6.58
C PHE A 120 1.93 -0.71 7.84
N GLY A 121 1.14 -1.78 7.97
CA GLY A 121 0.13 -1.88 9.02
C GLY A 121 -0.90 -0.75 8.87
N PRO A 122 -1.24 -0.02 9.94
CA PRO A 122 -2.16 1.11 9.88
C PRO A 122 -1.56 2.28 9.09
N VAL A 123 -2.33 2.85 8.17
CA VAL A 123 -1.97 4.05 7.42
C VAL A 123 -3.12 5.04 7.55
N ALA A 124 -2.85 6.14 8.26
CA ALA A 124 -3.74 7.29 8.35
C ALA A 124 -3.46 8.25 7.18
N THR A 125 -4.50 8.71 6.51
CA THR A 125 -4.41 9.75 5.47
C THR A 125 -5.26 10.93 5.88
N LEU A 126 -4.73 12.13 5.72
CA LEU A 126 -5.47 13.38 5.85
C LEU A 126 -5.45 14.12 4.52
N ALA A 127 -6.63 14.52 4.07
CA ALA A 127 -6.82 15.32 2.87
C ALA A 127 -7.82 16.45 3.15
N LEU A 128 -8.03 17.32 2.17
CA LEU A 128 -9.22 18.18 2.21
C LEU A 128 -10.47 17.33 1.99
N GLY A 129 -11.53 17.64 2.73
CA GLY A 129 -12.82 16.96 2.65
C GLY A 129 -13.96 17.94 2.33
N GLY A 130 -15.18 17.40 2.28
CA GLY A 130 -16.37 18.16 1.94
C GLY A 130 -16.47 18.52 0.45
N VAL A 131 -17.50 19.28 0.09
CA VAL A 131 -17.85 19.59 -1.31
C VAL A 131 -16.75 20.42 -2.01
N GLU A 132 -16.09 21.31 -1.26
CA GLU A 132 -14.99 22.14 -1.78
C GLU A 132 -13.74 21.31 -2.13
N ALA A 133 -13.55 20.15 -1.51
CA ALA A 133 -12.44 19.26 -1.84
C ALA A 133 -12.59 18.65 -3.24
N GLU A 134 -13.81 18.33 -3.68
CA GLU A 134 -14.06 17.78 -5.02
C GLU A 134 -13.67 18.76 -6.12
N LEU A 135 -14.01 20.04 -5.95
CA LEU A 135 -13.64 21.11 -6.88
C LEU A 135 -12.13 21.28 -6.94
N LEU A 136 -11.47 21.32 -5.77
CA LEU A 136 -10.02 21.47 -5.70
C LEU A 136 -9.25 20.24 -6.22
N ALA A 137 -9.84 19.04 -6.07
CA ALA A 137 -9.31 17.78 -6.58
C ALA A 137 -9.38 17.65 -8.11
N ARG A 138 -10.18 18.48 -8.79
CA ARG A 138 -10.14 18.59 -10.26
C ARG A 138 -9.00 19.48 -10.74
N GLU A 139 -8.65 20.51 -9.97
CA GLU A 139 -7.81 21.62 -10.46
C GLU A 139 -6.35 21.60 -9.97
N THR A 140 -5.98 20.79 -8.96
CA THR A 140 -4.61 20.78 -8.39
C THR A 140 -3.76 19.57 -8.85
N ALA A 141 -2.47 19.45 -8.50
CA ALA A 141 -1.70 18.22 -8.77
C ALA A 141 -1.84 17.22 -7.61
N ALA A 142 -2.05 15.92 -7.90
CA ALA A 142 -2.34 14.87 -6.90
C ALA A 142 -1.32 14.78 -5.76
N SER A 143 -0.02 14.97 -6.05
CA SER A 143 1.08 14.78 -5.10
C SER A 143 1.19 15.82 -3.99
N ARG A 144 0.45 16.95 -4.06
CA ARG A 144 0.47 18.00 -3.02
C ARG A 144 -0.73 17.94 -2.07
N ARG A 145 -1.69 17.05 -2.31
CA ARG A 145 -3.02 17.11 -1.69
C ARG A 145 -3.14 16.36 -0.35
N LEU A 146 -2.27 15.38 -0.13
CA LEU A 146 -2.43 14.39 0.93
C LEU A 146 -1.29 14.51 1.95
N ALA A 147 -1.65 14.49 3.24
CA ALA A 147 -0.75 14.07 4.29
C ALA A 147 -0.97 12.57 4.54
N VAL A 148 0.12 11.82 4.63
CA VAL A 148 0.07 10.40 5.00
C VAL A 148 0.85 10.24 6.29
N ALA A 149 0.19 9.73 7.33
CA ALA A 149 0.79 9.38 8.60
C ALA A 149 0.68 7.86 8.78
N SER A 150 1.76 7.22 9.21
CA SER A 150 1.76 5.81 9.61
C SER A 150 2.39 5.73 11.00
N PRO A 151 2.00 4.77 11.87
CA PRO A 151 2.67 4.54 13.15
C PRO A 151 4.19 4.42 13.03
N ILE A 152 4.69 3.89 11.89
CA ILE A 152 6.12 3.79 11.58
C ILE A 152 6.83 5.15 11.58
N LEU A 153 6.12 6.23 11.23
CA LEU A 153 6.69 7.58 11.20
C LEU A 153 6.81 8.20 12.61
N GLY A 154 6.10 7.65 13.60
CA GLY A 154 5.96 8.22 14.93
C GLY A 154 5.31 9.62 14.93
N PRO A 155 5.14 10.24 16.11
CA PRO A 155 4.50 11.56 16.24
C PRO A 155 5.21 12.67 15.45
N GLU A 156 6.54 12.71 15.48
CA GLU A 156 7.31 13.73 14.74
C GLU A 156 7.17 13.58 13.22
N GLY A 157 7.16 12.34 12.71
CA GLY A 157 6.99 12.09 11.29
C GLY A 157 5.57 12.42 10.82
N ALA A 158 4.55 12.20 11.65
CA ALA A 158 3.19 12.66 11.39
C ALA A 158 3.12 14.19 11.28
N VAL A 159 3.75 14.92 12.21
CA VAL A 159 3.85 16.39 12.15
C VAL A 159 4.55 16.86 10.87
N ARG A 160 5.69 16.25 10.52
CA ARG A 160 6.43 16.58 9.28
C ARG A 160 5.58 16.35 8.03
N SER A 161 4.88 15.23 7.96
CA SER A 161 4.00 14.89 6.83
C SER A 161 2.84 15.88 6.70
N LEU A 162 2.19 16.22 7.82
CA LEU A 162 1.12 17.22 7.87
C LEU A 162 1.61 18.59 7.39
N ALA A 163 2.73 19.08 7.93
CA ALA A 163 3.30 20.38 7.57
C ALA A 163 3.67 20.50 6.09
N ALA A 164 4.07 19.38 5.46
CA ALA A 164 4.43 19.34 4.04
C ALA A 164 3.22 19.21 3.10
N SER A 165 2.04 18.89 3.62
CA SER A 165 0.82 18.67 2.83
C SER A 165 -0.03 19.92 2.68
N PHE A 166 -0.75 20.05 1.56
CA PHE A 166 -1.71 21.13 1.38
C PHE A 166 -2.86 21.08 2.40
N ALA A 167 -3.34 19.88 2.77
CA ALA A 167 -4.41 19.71 3.75
C ALA A 167 -3.98 20.20 5.14
N GLY A 168 -2.79 19.82 5.59
CA GLY A 168 -2.23 20.29 6.85
C GLY A 168 -2.05 21.80 6.85
N VAL A 169 -1.42 22.37 5.81
CA VAL A 169 -1.27 23.82 5.68
C VAL A 169 -2.63 24.53 5.66
N ALA A 170 -3.63 24.00 4.96
CA ALA A 170 -4.94 24.60 4.87
C ALA A 170 -5.65 24.66 6.23
N ALA A 171 -5.57 23.59 7.02
CA ALA A 171 -6.15 23.50 8.36
C ALA A 171 -5.40 24.34 9.40
N THR A 172 -4.06 24.42 9.30
CA THR A 172 -3.23 24.96 10.40
C THR A 172 -2.71 26.37 10.16
N THR A 173 -3.04 27.00 9.04
CA THR A 173 -2.53 28.34 8.70
C THR A 173 -3.62 29.39 8.85
N ALA A 174 -3.39 30.36 9.74
CA ALA A 174 -4.23 31.55 9.84
C ALA A 174 -4.16 32.38 8.54
N ARG A 175 -5.29 32.97 8.16
CA ARG A 175 -5.42 33.81 6.95
C ARG A 175 -5.90 35.20 7.34
N ARG A 176 -5.87 36.14 6.40
CA ARG A 176 -6.26 37.53 6.67
C ARG A 176 -7.65 37.60 7.33
N GLY A 177 -7.67 37.96 8.62
CA GLY A 177 -8.89 38.09 9.42
C GLY A 177 -9.57 36.77 9.82
N ARG A 178 -8.92 35.61 9.62
CA ARG A 178 -9.47 34.29 9.97
C ARG A 178 -8.41 33.46 10.71
N PRO A 179 -8.67 33.00 11.95
CA PRO A 179 -7.74 32.12 12.65
C PRO A 179 -7.52 30.80 11.90
N ALA A 180 -6.47 30.08 12.26
CA ALA A 180 -6.32 28.70 11.83
C ALA A 180 -7.49 27.87 12.36
N VAL A 181 -7.85 26.82 11.63
CA VAL A 181 -8.92 25.89 12.02
C VAL A 181 -8.46 25.06 13.23
N ALA A 182 -7.20 24.65 13.21
CA ALA A 182 -6.58 23.86 14.26
C ALA A 182 -5.09 24.18 14.37
N GLU A 183 -4.48 23.94 15.52
CA GLU A 183 -3.02 23.92 15.61
C GLU A 183 -2.46 22.61 15.07
N LEU A 184 -1.30 22.66 14.40
CA LEU A 184 -0.64 21.47 13.85
C LEU A 184 -0.41 20.35 14.89
N PRO A 185 0.02 20.64 16.13
CA PRO A 185 0.12 19.62 17.17
C PRO A 185 -1.23 18.97 17.52
N ALA A 186 -2.33 19.72 17.50
CA ALA A 186 -3.66 19.18 17.79
C ALA A 186 -4.11 18.20 16.70
N VAL A 187 -3.87 18.52 15.42
CA VAL A 187 -4.15 17.61 14.30
C VAL A 187 -3.29 16.34 14.41
N ALA A 188 -1.99 16.48 14.69
CA ALA A 188 -1.09 15.34 14.84
C ALA A 188 -1.46 14.45 16.05
N ALA A 189 -1.87 15.06 17.16
CA ALA A 189 -2.34 14.35 18.35
C ALA A 189 -3.59 13.54 18.04
N PHE A 190 -4.58 14.12 17.35
CA PHE A 190 -5.78 13.40 16.90
C PHE A 190 -5.43 12.17 16.05
N LEU A 191 -4.55 12.32 15.04
CA LEU A 191 -4.13 11.19 14.20
C LEU A 191 -3.46 10.08 15.03
N THR A 192 -2.56 10.48 15.93
CA THR A 192 -1.81 9.53 16.78
C THR A 192 -2.73 8.81 17.76
N GLU A 193 -3.70 9.54 18.32
CA GLU A 193 -4.68 8.99 19.26
C GLU A 193 -5.64 8.01 18.58
N VAL A 194 -6.16 8.35 17.39
CA VAL A 194 -7.00 7.43 16.61
C VAL A 194 -6.22 6.17 16.24
N LEU A 195 -4.95 6.30 15.83
CA LEU A 195 -4.06 5.17 15.55
C LEU A 195 -3.82 4.30 16.78
N GLY A 196 -3.48 4.90 17.93
CA GLY A 196 -3.20 4.18 19.17
C GLY A 196 -4.42 3.45 19.74
N ARG A 197 -5.63 4.00 19.57
CA ARG A 197 -6.87 3.35 20.01
C ARG A 197 -7.22 2.08 19.20
N GLN A 198 -6.61 1.90 18.01
CA GLN A 198 -6.79 0.66 17.24
C GLN A 198 -6.07 -0.54 17.86
N GLU A 199 -4.97 -0.31 18.57
CA GLU A 199 -4.17 -1.35 19.22
C GLU A 199 -4.96 -1.95 20.40
N GLY A 200 -5.81 -2.94 20.12
CA GLY A 200 -6.53 -3.75 21.11
C GLY A 200 -8.05 -3.53 21.19
N SER A 201 -8.60 -2.47 20.59
CA SER A 201 -10.03 -2.13 20.70
C SER A 201 -10.84 -2.31 19.42
N MET A 202 -10.18 -2.57 18.29
CA MET A 202 -10.85 -2.66 17.00
C MET A 202 -11.31 -4.08 16.70
N PRO A 203 -12.61 -4.30 16.53
CA PRO A 203 -13.10 -5.62 16.15
C PRO A 203 -12.60 -5.99 14.75
N ASP A 204 -12.09 -7.21 14.61
CA ASP A 204 -12.05 -7.85 13.30
C ASP A 204 -13.50 -7.98 12.79
N PRO A 205 -13.77 -7.71 11.50
CA PRO A 205 -12.83 -7.54 10.41
C PRO A 205 -12.83 -6.09 9.85
N ILE A 206 -12.42 -5.05 10.58
CA ILE A 206 -12.41 -3.68 10.00
C ILE A 206 -11.12 -3.42 9.22
N ALA A 207 -11.21 -3.31 7.90
CA ALA A 207 -10.08 -3.11 7.00
C ALA A 207 -9.81 -1.64 6.65
N GLU A 208 -10.83 -0.78 6.76
CA GLU A 208 -10.72 0.64 6.46
C GLU A 208 -11.83 1.44 7.14
N ILE A 209 -11.46 2.63 7.62
CA ILE A 209 -12.37 3.67 8.09
C ILE A 209 -12.06 4.92 7.27
N GLU A 210 -13.07 5.55 6.70
CA GLU A 210 -12.96 6.85 6.05
C GLU A 210 -14.01 7.78 6.66
N ILE A 211 -13.61 8.99 7.00
CA ILE A 211 -14.44 10.06 7.55
C ILE A 211 -14.38 11.21 6.56
N ASN A 212 -15.52 11.55 5.95
CA ASN A 212 -15.58 12.63 4.97
C ASN A 212 -16.99 13.25 4.91
N PRO A 213 -17.22 14.43 5.52
CA PRO A 213 -16.22 15.29 6.14
C PRO A 213 -15.95 14.98 7.63
N LEU A 214 -14.69 15.07 8.02
CA LEU A 214 -14.24 15.34 9.39
C LEU A 214 -14.21 16.86 9.58
N ALA A 215 -15.24 17.38 10.23
CA ALA A 215 -15.39 18.81 10.47
C ALA A 215 -14.62 19.25 11.71
N TRP A 216 -13.73 20.22 11.57
CA TRP A 216 -13.08 20.89 12.68
C TRP A 216 -13.89 22.09 13.13
N THR A 217 -14.44 21.97 14.33
CA THR A 217 -15.22 23.01 15.00
C THR A 217 -14.35 23.74 16.04
N GLU A 218 -14.89 24.77 16.68
CA GLU A 218 -14.24 25.44 17.82
C GLU A 218 -13.99 24.47 18.99
N SER A 219 -14.78 23.41 19.11
CA SER A 219 -14.64 22.39 20.16
C SER A 219 -13.78 21.19 19.73
N GLY A 220 -13.24 21.20 18.52
CA GLY A 220 -12.42 20.12 17.96
C GLY A 220 -13.09 19.36 16.81
N PRO A 221 -12.52 18.20 16.41
CA PRO A 221 -12.99 17.44 15.27
C PRO A 221 -14.28 16.68 15.55
N VAL A 222 -15.21 16.70 14.59
CA VAL A 222 -16.48 15.98 14.59
C VAL A 222 -16.66 15.26 13.26
N ALA A 223 -16.89 13.95 13.28
CA ALA A 223 -17.13 13.16 12.08
C ALA A 223 -18.57 13.30 11.63
N LEU A 224 -18.80 13.93 10.47
CA LEU A 224 -20.14 14.19 9.94
C LEU A 224 -20.64 13.09 9.00
N ASP A 225 -19.75 12.29 8.44
CA ASP A 225 -20.08 11.10 7.65
C ASP A 225 -18.91 10.11 7.75
N ALA A 226 -19.21 8.82 7.69
CA ALA A 226 -18.25 7.76 7.82
C ALA A 226 -18.56 6.57 6.91
N LEU A 227 -17.52 6.03 6.30
CA LEU A 227 -17.52 4.78 5.58
C LEU A 227 -16.59 3.79 6.28
N VAL A 228 -17.12 2.63 6.65
CA VAL A 228 -16.32 1.55 7.24
C VAL A 228 -16.42 0.31 6.36
N ARG A 229 -15.26 -0.15 5.88
CA ARG A 229 -15.14 -1.37 5.07
C ARG A 229 -14.67 -2.53 5.93
N LEU A 230 -15.38 -3.64 5.77
CA LEU A 230 -15.05 -4.91 6.38
C LEU A 230 -14.11 -5.74 5.49
N GLY A 231 -13.16 -6.43 6.08
CA GLY A 231 -12.19 -7.29 5.42
C GLY A 231 -11.03 -7.66 6.33
N ALA A 232 -10.13 -8.49 5.79
CA ALA A 232 -8.88 -8.78 6.47
C ALA A 232 -8.08 -7.49 6.70
N ALA A 233 -7.63 -7.28 7.93
CA ALA A 233 -6.85 -6.14 8.35
C ALA A 233 -5.52 -6.64 8.90
N THR A 234 -4.41 -6.10 8.37
CA THR A 234 -3.08 -6.34 8.93
C THR A 234 -2.78 -5.21 9.91
N ARG A 235 -2.81 -5.52 11.22
CA ARG A 235 -2.62 -4.54 12.31
C ARG A 235 -1.15 -4.28 12.61
N GLU A 236 -0.33 -5.32 12.52
CA GLU A 236 1.12 -5.20 12.65
C GLU A 236 1.75 -5.22 11.25
N PRO A 237 2.71 -4.34 10.96
CA PRO A 237 3.46 -4.43 9.71
C PRO A 237 4.14 -5.80 9.61
N ALA A 238 4.33 -6.27 8.37
CA ALA A 238 5.11 -7.47 8.15
C ALA A 238 6.49 -7.37 8.86
N PRO A 239 7.00 -8.48 9.43
CA PRO A 239 8.33 -8.46 10.05
C PRO A 239 9.36 -7.98 9.03
N PRO A 240 10.37 -7.21 9.48
CA PRO A 240 11.37 -6.64 8.59
C PRO A 240 12.07 -7.74 7.80
N ARG A 241 12.30 -7.48 6.51
CA ARG A 241 13.03 -8.41 5.64
C ARG A 241 14.52 -8.21 5.84
N PRO A 242 15.35 -9.26 5.66
CA PRO A 242 16.78 -9.15 5.86
C PRO A 242 17.41 -8.28 4.77
N LEU A 243 17.62 -6.98 5.05
CA LEU A 243 18.20 -6.02 4.11
C LEU A 243 19.58 -6.47 3.60
N ALA A 244 20.37 -7.11 4.48
CA ALA A 244 21.65 -7.70 4.11
C ALA A 244 21.55 -8.79 3.03
N ALA A 245 20.42 -9.50 2.92
CA ALA A 245 20.19 -10.45 1.85
C ALA A 245 19.90 -9.73 0.51
N LEU A 246 19.16 -8.62 0.52
CA LEU A 246 18.95 -7.78 -0.68
C LEU A 246 20.27 -7.16 -1.16
N GLN A 247 21.13 -6.73 -0.23
CA GLN A 247 22.48 -6.26 -0.56
C GLN A 247 23.34 -7.35 -1.18
N ALA A 248 23.25 -8.58 -0.68
CA ALA A 248 23.93 -9.73 -1.27
C ALA A 248 23.42 -10.02 -2.70
N MET A 249 22.15 -9.73 -3.02
CA MET A 249 21.63 -9.90 -4.38
C MET A 249 22.23 -8.91 -5.39
N VAL A 250 22.57 -7.68 -4.97
CA VAL A 250 23.21 -6.69 -5.85
C VAL A 250 24.74 -6.76 -5.84
N ARG A 251 25.36 -7.42 -4.86
CA ARG A 251 26.80 -7.72 -4.84
C ARG A 251 27.05 -9.19 -4.53
N PRO A 252 26.56 -10.13 -5.37
CA PRO A 252 26.67 -11.54 -5.06
C PRO A 252 28.10 -12.01 -5.24
N ARG A 253 28.57 -12.89 -4.35
CA ARG A 253 29.82 -13.65 -4.55
C ARG A 253 29.55 -14.96 -5.28
N THR A 254 28.36 -15.53 -5.07
CA THR A 254 27.90 -16.77 -5.70
C THR A 254 26.50 -16.59 -6.27
N VAL A 255 26.30 -17.04 -7.51
CA VAL A 255 25.00 -17.00 -8.20
C VAL A 255 24.66 -18.41 -8.64
N ALA A 256 23.44 -18.87 -8.34
CA ALA A 256 22.90 -20.11 -8.87
C ALA A 256 21.76 -19.81 -9.86
N VAL A 257 21.67 -20.56 -10.96
CA VAL A 257 20.61 -20.41 -11.96
C VAL A 257 19.91 -21.75 -12.17
N LEU A 258 18.59 -21.77 -11.95
CA LEU A 258 17.73 -22.93 -12.20
C LEU A 258 16.78 -22.61 -13.36
N GLY A 259 16.78 -23.46 -14.39
CA GLY A 259 15.96 -23.28 -15.58
C GLY A 259 16.74 -22.88 -16.85
N ALA A 260 18.07 -22.93 -16.84
CA ALA A 260 18.87 -22.76 -18.05
C ALA A 260 18.79 -23.99 -18.98
N SER A 261 18.42 -23.79 -20.24
CA SER A 261 18.33 -24.87 -21.24
C SER A 261 19.70 -25.17 -21.88
N ALA A 262 20.04 -26.46 -22.03
CA ALA A 262 21.26 -26.88 -22.73
C ALA A 262 21.09 -26.93 -24.26
N HIS A 263 19.86 -26.96 -24.76
CA HIS A 263 19.58 -27.18 -26.19
C HIS A 263 19.20 -25.92 -26.96
N HIS A 264 18.48 -25.00 -26.32
CA HIS A 264 17.98 -23.80 -26.97
C HIS A 264 18.16 -22.58 -26.06
N LEU A 265 18.12 -21.39 -26.65
CA LEU A 265 18.12 -20.15 -25.88
C LEU A 265 16.75 -19.97 -25.21
N ASN A 266 16.75 -19.96 -23.87
CA ASN A 266 15.58 -19.66 -23.05
C ASN A 266 15.95 -18.60 -22.01
N PRO A 267 14.98 -18.04 -21.24
CA PRO A 267 15.28 -16.99 -20.25
C PRO A 267 16.43 -17.34 -19.30
N GLY A 268 16.46 -18.56 -18.75
CA GLY A 268 17.56 -18.99 -17.87
C GLY A 268 18.93 -19.04 -18.56
N ARG A 269 18.99 -19.48 -19.83
CA ARG A 269 20.25 -19.47 -20.59
C ARG A 269 20.69 -18.04 -20.95
N VAL A 270 19.75 -17.13 -21.19
CA VAL A 270 20.06 -15.70 -21.40
C VAL A 270 20.65 -15.09 -20.13
N VAL A 271 20.09 -15.40 -18.96
CA VAL A 271 20.63 -14.96 -17.66
C VAL A 271 22.08 -15.40 -17.47
N VAL A 272 22.40 -16.68 -17.73
CA VAL A 272 23.77 -17.19 -17.61
C VAL A 272 24.73 -16.40 -18.50
N ARG A 273 24.37 -16.17 -19.77
CA ARG A 273 25.21 -15.40 -20.71
C ARG A 273 25.39 -13.95 -20.29
N ASN A 274 24.32 -13.31 -19.84
CA ASN A 274 24.36 -11.92 -19.40
C ASN A 274 25.21 -11.74 -18.13
N LEU A 275 25.23 -12.72 -17.21
CA LEU A 275 26.12 -12.75 -16.05
C LEU A 275 27.58 -12.85 -16.48
N LEU A 276 27.90 -13.79 -17.38
CA LEU A 276 29.26 -13.96 -17.91
C LEU A 276 29.75 -12.70 -18.64
N GLU A 277 28.91 -12.07 -19.45
CA GLU A 277 29.26 -10.84 -20.16
C GLU A 277 29.42 -9.63 -19.22
N ALA A 278 28.68 -9.59 -18.11
CA ALA A 278 28.89 -8.60 -17.06
C ALA A 278 30.20 -8.78 -16.28
N GLY A 279 30.92 -9.90 -16.52
CA GLY A 279 32.19 -10.24 -15.89
C GLY A 279 32.03 -11.07 -14.62
N PHE A 280 30.88 -11.72 -14.39
CA PHE A 280 30.71 -12.59 -13.23
C PHE A 280 31.59 -13.85 -13.36
N PRO A 281 32.34 -14.24 -12.30
CA PRO A 281 33.27 -15.36 -12.36
C PRO A 281 32.55 -16.70 -12.63
N PRO A 282 32.87 -17.43 -13.72
CA PRO A 282 32.22 -18.69 -14.08
C PRO A 282 32.27 -19.77 -12.99
N GLU A 283 33.35 -19.82 -12.20
CA GLU A 283 33.54 -20.75 -11.09
C GLU A 283 32.55 -20.55 -9.94
N ASN A 284 32.01 -19.34 -9.80
CA ASN A 284 31.01 -18.98 -8.78
C ASN A 284 29.59 -18.86 -9.38
N LEU A 285 29.43 -19.14 -10.68
CA LEU A 285 28.14 -19.23 -11.35
C LEU A 285 27.74 -20.69 -11.46
N TRP A 286 26.77 -21.13 -10.66
CA TRP A 286 26.36 -22.53 -10.57
C TRP A 286 25.05 -22.77 -11.30
N ILE A 287 24.98 -23.80 -12.13
CA ILE A 287 23.78 -24.10 -12.90
C ILE A 287 23.09 -25.33 -12.32
N VAL A 288 21.85 -25.19 -11.87
CA VAL A 288 21.09 -26.30 -11.31
C VAL A 288 20.41 -27.03 -12.46
N LYS A 289 21.07 -28.08 -12.94
CA LYS A 289 20.64 -28.90 -14.07
C LYS A 289 21.20 -30.31 -13.94
N ARG A 290 20.31 -31.29 -14.09
CA ARG A 290 20.69 -32.71 -14.18
C ARG A 290 21.38 -33.02 -15.50
N ASP A 291 22.20 -34.06 -15.47
CA ASP A 291 22.76 -34.73 -16.66
C ASP A 291 23.82 -33.97 -17.45
N LEU A 292 24.35 -32.86 -16.90
CA LEU A 292 25.51 -32.17 -17.46
C LEU A 292 26.52 -31.81 -16.37
N PRO A 293 27.84 -31.90 -16.66
CA PRO A 293 28.88 -31.45 -15.72
C PRO A 293 29.12 -29.93 -15.79
N ALA A 294 28.91 -29.31 -16.95
CA ALA A 294 29.07 -27.87 -17.15
C ALA A 294 28.19 -27.34 -18.30
N LEU A 295 27.85 -26.06 -18.25
CA LEU A 295 27.13 -25.33 -19.30
C LEU A 295 27.71 -23.91 -19.42
N GLU A 296 28.06 -23.47 -20.64
CA GLU A 296 28.71 -22.16 -20.89
C GLU A 296 29.97 -21.93 -20.00
N GLY A 297 30.74 -22.99 -19.75
CA GLY A 297 31.94 -22.96 -18.88
C GLY A 297 31.66 -22.96 -17.37
N CYS A 298 30.39 -22.95 -16.96
CA CYS A 298 29.97 -22.91 -15.57
C CYS A 298 29.65 -24.32 -15.03
N PRO A 299 30.01 -24.68 -13.79
CA PRO A 299 29.73 -25.99 -13.21
C PRO A 299 28.22 -26.23 -13.03
N CYS A 300 27.79 -27.46 -13.28
CA CYS A 300 26.40 -27.88 -13.13
C CYS A 300 26.22 -28.83 -11.93
N PHE A 301 25.08 -28.67 -11.25
CA PHE A 301 24.71 -29.44 -10.06
C PHE A 301 23.28 -29.99 -10.24
N PRO A 302 23.00 -31.25 -9.82
CA PRO A 302 21.72 -31.91 -10.09
C PRO A 302 20.50 -31.32 -9.34
N ASP A 303 20.73 -30.69 -8.18
CA ASP A 303 19.70 -30.12 -7.31
C ASP A 303 20.27 -29.04 -6.37
N LEU A 304 19.41 -28.34 -5.62
CA LEU A 304 19.83 -27.28 -4.70
C LEU A 304 20.66 -27.81 -3.51
N GLY A 305 20.39 -29.05 -3.09
CA GLY A 305 21.10 -29.70 -1.99
C GLY A 305 22.56 -29.97 -2.31
N SER A 306 22.86 -30.29 -3.56
CA SER A 306 24.20 -30.60 -4.08
C SER A 306 25.11 -29.38 -4.30
N LEU A 307 24.59 -28.15 -4.16
CA LEU A 307 25.40 -26.93 -4.29
C LEU A 307 26.52 -26.89 -3.24
N PRO A 308 27.75 -26.49 -3.62
CA PRO A 308 28.95 -26.71 -2.79
C PRO A 308 29.05 -25.75 -1.60
N GLY A 309 28.24 -24.68 -1.56
CA GLY A 309 28.28 -23.70 -0.48
C GLY A 309 27.10 -22.73 -0.48
N PRO A 310 27.21 -21.63 0.27
CA PRO A 310 26.19 -20.58 0.31
C PRO A 310 25.98 -19.94 -1.06
N VAL A 311 24.73 -19.55 -1.33
CA VAL A 311 24.27 -18.89 -2.56
C VAL A 311 23.75 -17.51 -2.18
N ASP A 312 24.45 -16.46 -2.60
CA ASP A 312 24.00 -15.09 -2.37
C ASP A 312 22.76 -14.77 -3.23
N LEU A 313 22.68 -15.30 -4.46
CA LEU A 313 21.55 -15.10 -5.37
C LEU A 313 21.18 -16.38 -6.15
N LEU A 314 19.97 -16.89 -5.97
CA LEU A 314 19.36 -17.96 -6.77
C LEU A 314 18.34 -17.38 -7.75
N VAL A 315 18.60 -17.51 -9.06
CA VAL A 315 17.67 -17.13 -10.12
C VAL A 315 16.81 -18.31 -10.54
N LEU A 316 15.50 -18.19 -10.34
CA LEU A 316 14.51 -19.19 -10.73
C LEU A 316 13.85 -18.78 -12.05
N ALA A 317 14.26 -19.39 -13.16
CA ALA A 317 13.72 -19.17 -14.51
C ALA A 317 12.98 -20.42 -15.01
N VAL A 318 11.93 -20.83 -14.28
CA VAL A 318 11.14 -22.06 -14.51
C VAL A 318 9.68 -21.76 -14.87
N GLY A 319 8.87 -22.79 -15.10
CA GLY A 319 7.41 -22.63 -15.16
C GLY A 319 6.84 -22.15 -13.81
N ALA A 320 5.79 -21.31 -13.87
CA ALA A 320 5.17 -20.69 -12.70
C ALA A 320 4.62 -21.70 -11.69
N GLU A 321 4.16 -22.86 -12.18
CA GLU A 321 3.61 -23.97 -11.39
C GLU A 321 4.64 -24.62 -10.46
N ARG A 322 5.92 -24.55 -10.81
CA ARG A 322 7.02 -25.13 -10.01
C ARG A 322 7.58 -24.17 -8.97
N LEU A 323 7.23 -22.89 -9.06
CA LEU A 323 7.83 -21.85 -8.24
C LEU A 323 7.62 -22.07 -6.73
N PRO A 324 6.40 -22.41 -6.24
CA PRO A 324 6.19 -22.60 -4.80
C PRO A 324 7.04 -23.71 -4.19
N GLN A 325 7.11 -24.86 -4.86
CA GLN A 325 7.91 -25.99 -4.40
C GLN A 325 9.41 -25.66 -4.35
N LEU A 326 9.93 -24.95 -5.35
CA LEU A 326 11.36 -24.61 -5.40
C LEU A 326 11.73 -23.54 -4.37
N VAL A 327 10.84 -22.60 -4.07
CA VAL A 327 11.07 -21.63 -2.98
C VAL A 327 11.03 -22.35 -1.63
N GLU A 328 10.10 -23.28 -1.42
CA GLU A 328 10.07 -24.13 -0.22
C GLU A 328 11.39 -24.90 -0.05
N GLU A 329 11.88 -25.56 -1.11
CA GLU A 329 13.15 -26.30 -1.09
C GLU A 329 14.35 -25.38 -0.77
N ALA A 330 14.45 -24.23 -1.46
CA ALA A 330 15.54 -23.28 -1.26
C ALA A 330 15.53 -22.68 0.16
N ALA A 331 14.35 -22.26 0.63
CA ALA A 331 14.16 -21.71 1.96
C ALA A 331 14.45 -22.76 3.04
N ALA A 332 14.03 -24.02 2.84
CA ALA A 332 14.27 -25.15 3.74
C ALA A 332 15.73 -25.63 3.74
N GLY A 333 16.46 -25.49 2.64
CA GLY A 333 17.87 -25.87 2.54
C GLY A 333 18.84 -24.93 3.26
N GLY A 334 18.46 -23.67 3.50
CA GLY A 334 19.26 -22.70 4.27
C GLY A 334 20.56 -22.23 3.62
N LYS A 335 20.86 -22.65 2.39
CA LYS A 335 22.03 -22.20 1.62
C LYS A 335 21.80 -20.89 0.87
N VAL A 336 20.55 -20.55 0.57
CA VAL A 336 20.18 -19.44 -0.31
C VAL A 336 19.76 -18.22 0.50
N ARG A 337 20.38 -17.07 0.21
CA ARG A 337 20.02 -15.78 0.84
C ARG A 337 19.00 -15.00 0.01
N GLY A 338 19.27 -14.80 -1.28
CA GLY A 338 18.40 -14.09 -2.19
C GLY A 338 17.77 -14.99 -3.25
N LEU A 339 16.46 -14.89 -3.45
CA LEU A 339 15.70 -15.57 -4.49
C LEU A 339 15.21 -14.54 -5.51
N LEU A 340 15.47 -14.79 -6.80
CA LEU A 340 14.96 -13.97 -7.88
C LEU A 340 13.96 -14.77 -8.71
N LEU A 341 12.69 -14.39 -8.59
CA LEU A 341 11.55 -15.11 -9.13
C LEU A 341 11.14 -14.51 -10.49
N ILE A 342 11.66 -15.07 -11.57
CA ILE A 342 11.40 -14.58 -12.94
C ILE A 342 9.95 -14.79 -13.44
N PRO A 343 9.29 -15.95 -13.21
CA PRO A 343 8.09 -16.30 -13.98
C PRO A 343 6.90 -15.39 -13.66
N GLY A 344 6.17 -14.98 -14.70
CA GLY A 344 4.82 -14.42 -14.56
C GLY A 344 3.76 -15.53 -14.43
N GLY A 345 2.55 -15.19 -14.00
CA GLY A 345 1.41 -16.11 -13.95
C GLY A 345 1.15 -16.80 -12.60
N VAL A 346 1.97 -16.53 -11.57
CA VAL A 346 1.61 -16.84 -10.19
C VAL A 346 0.64 -15.77 -9.70
N SER A 347 -0.58 -16.17 -9.29
CA SER A 347 -1.52 -15.25 -8.67
C SER A 347 -1.00 -14.79 -7.31
N ASP A 348 -0.96 -13.47 -7.09
CA ASP A 348 -0.47 -12.87 -5.83
C ASP A 348 -1.37 -13.17 -4.62
N ARG A 349 -2.58 -13.68 -4.88
CA ARG A 349 -3.60 -14.04 -3.88
C ARG A 349 -3.96 -15.54 -3.90
N GLY A 350 -3.30 -16.34 -4.73
CA GLY A 350 -3.57 -17.78 -4.85
C GLY A 350 -2.82 -18.62 -3.80
N GLU A 351 -3.13 -19.92 -3.76
CA GLU A 351 -2.47 -20.89 -2.88
C GLU A 351 -0.94 -20.92 -3.06
N GLY A 352 -0.45 -20.80 -4.30
CA GLY A 352 0.99 -20.74 -4.58
C GLY A 352 1.68 -19.55 -3.92
N ALA A 353 1.06 -18.37 -3.95
CA ALA A 353 1.55 -17.19 -3.25
C ALA A 353 1.58 -17.38 -1.73
N ALA A 354 0.51 -17.97 -1.16
CA ALA A 354 0.43 -18.27 0.27
C ALA A 354 1.52 -19.27 0.72
N ARG A 355 1.79 -20.30 -0.09
CA ARG A 355 2.85 -21.28 0.14
C ARG A 355 4.24 -20.64 0.16
N ILE A 356 4.55 -19.80 -0.82
CA ILE A 356 5.83 -19.09 -0.88
C ILE A 356 6.00 -18.18 0.35
N ARG A 357 5.00 -17.36 0.69
CA ARG A 357 5.07 -16.47 1.88
C ARG A 357 5.30 -17.28 3.16
N ARG A 358 4.58 -18.40 3.33
CA ARG A 358 4.74 -19.29 4.48
C ARG A 358 6.14 -19.90 4.56
N ALA A 359 6.69 -20.36 3.44
CA ALA A 359 8.02 -20.95 3.40
C ALA A 359 9.10 -19.93 3.82
N LEU A 360 9.01 -18.71 3.30
CA LEU A 360 9.95 -17.63 3.62
C LEU A 360 9.80 -17.19 5.08
N SER A 361 8.57 -17.04 5.59
CA SER A 361 8.35 -16.64 6.98
C SER A 361 8.83 -17.72 7.96
N GLN A 362 8.59 -19.00 7.69
CA GLN A 362 9.09 -20.11 8.51
C GLN A 362 10.63 -20.19 8.51
N ALA A 363 11.26 -19.97 7.35
CA ALA A 363 12.72 -19.94 7.26
C ALA A 363 13.32 -18.79 8.09
N ARG A 364 12.73 -17.60 8.01
CA ARG A 364 13.14 -16.44 8.82
C ARG A 364 12.94 -16.68 10.32
N ALA A 365 11.80 -17.26 10.70
CA ALA A 365 11.53 -17.64 12.09
C ALA A 365 12.53 -18.69 12.62
N ALA A 366 13.10 -19.52 11.74
CA ALA A 366 14.19 -20.45 12.04
C ALA A 366 15.60 -19.80 12.00
N GLY A 367 15.68 -18.46 11.95
CA GLY A 367 16.94 -17.71 11.98
C GLY A 367 17.68 -17.62 10.64
N ARG A 368 16.98 -17.80 9.51
CA ARG A 368 17.58 -17.75 8.17
C ARG A 368 17.37 -16.40 7.50
N ASP A 369 18.46 -15.81 7.01
CA ASP A 369 18.44 -14.58 6.22
C ASP A 369 18.06 -14.86 4.76
N VAL A 370 16.78 -15.18 4.52
CA VAL A 370 16.24 -15.42 3.17
C VAL A 370 15.26 -14.33 2.73
N VAL A 371 15.35 -13.91 1.47
CA VAL A 371 14.45 -12.93 0.84
C VAL A 371 14.19 -13.28 -0.61
N ALA A 372 12.99 -12.97 -1.11
CA ALA A 372 12.61 -13.17 -2.50
C ALA A 372 12.15 -11.87 -3.18
N ASN A 373 12.67 -11.62 -4.38
CA ASN A 373 12.22 -10.55 -5.28
C ASN A 373 11.44 -11.15 -6.45
N GLY A 374 10.31 -10.53 -6.82
CA GLY A 374 9.34 -11.07 -7.78
C GLY A 374 8.08 -11.62 -7.09
N PRO A 375 7.31 -12.53 -7.73
CA PRO A 375 7.49 -13.09 -9.06
C PRO A 375 7.25 -12.06 -10.15
N ASN A 376 7.26 -12.51 -11.41
CA ASN A 376 7.00 -11.65 -12.57
C ASN A 376 7.96 -10.46 -12.66
N CYS A 377 9.22 -10.66 -12.27
CA CYS A 377 10.27 -9.66 -12.40
C CYS A 377 11.12 -9.94 -13.64
N LEU A 378 11.72 -8.88 -14.20
CA LEU A 378 12.65 -9.00 -15.30
C LEU A 378 14.06 -9.40 -14.84
N GLY A 379 14.34 -9.15 -13.56
CA GLY A 379 15.60 -9.41 -12.88
C GLY A 379 16.22 -8.14 -12.30
N LEU A 380 17.53 -8.21 -12.02
CA LEU A 380 18.33 -7.09 -11.56
C LEU A 380 19.62 -6.96 -12.37
N ARG A 381 20.14 -5.74 -12.43
CA ARG A 381 21.46 -5.42 -12.95
C ARG A 381 22.21 -4.59 -11.90
N SER A 382 23.42 -5.02 -11.59
CA SER A 382 24.36 -4.34 -10.72
C SER A 382 25.71 -4.24 -11.41
N VAL A 383 26.15 -3.00 -11.63
CA VAL A 383 27.50 -2.71 -12.13
C VAL A 383 28.57 -3.10 -11.10
N PRO A 384 28.51 -2.68 -9.82
CA PRO A 384 29.56 -3.02 -8.86
C PRO A 384 29.58 -4.51 -8.49
N GLY A 385 28.47 -5.22 -8.67
CA GLY A 385 28.39 -6.67 -8.43
C GLY A 385 28.71 -7.53 -9.65
N HIS A 386 29.06 -6.94 -10.80
CA HIS A 386 29.24 -7.66 -12.08
C HIS A 386 28.06 -8.59 -12.40
N CYS A 387 26.85 -8.19 -12.01
CA CYS A 387 25.68 -9.06 -11.99
C CYS A 387 24.62 -8.52 -12.93
N ASN A 388 24.25 -9.27 -13.96
CA ASN A 388 23.15 -8.93 -14.86
C ASN A 388 22.27 -10.16 -15.09
N THR A 389 21.16 -10.21 -14.35
CA THR A 389 20.20 -11.32 -14.42
C THR A 389 19.00 -10.99 -15.30
N LEU A 390 19.05 -9.92 -16.10
CA LEU A 390 17.99 -9.62 -17.05
C LEU A 390 17.93 -10.75 -18.07
N PHE A 391 16.73 -11.26 -18.39
CA PHE A 391 16.58 -12.31 -19.40
C PHE A 391 16.37 -11.76 -20.83
N VAL A 392 16.79 -10.51 -21.08
CA VAL A 392 16.83 -9.92 -22.41
C VAL A 392 18.27 -9.93 -22.92
N PRO A 393 18.55 -10.47 -24.11
CA PRO A 393 19.91 -10.47 -24.66
C PRO A 393 20.48 -9.05 -24.71
N ILE A 394 21.70 -8.90 -24.23
CA ILE A 394 22.35 -7.59 -24.07
C ILE A 394 22.55 -6.86 -25.40
N GLU A 395 22.63 -7.55 -26.53
CA GLU A 395 22.75 -6.93 -27.85
C GLU A 395 21.47 -6.14 -28.20
N LYS A 396 20.35 -6.48 -27.56
CA LYS A 396 19.08 -5.74 -27.65
C LYS A 396 18.99 -4.61 -26.61
N LEU A 397 19.91 -4.54 -25.66
CA LEU A 397 19.95 -3.57 -24.57
C LEU A 397 21.14 -2.61 -24.73
N ARG A 398 20.86 -1.36 -25.06
CA ARG A 398 21.91 -0.32 -25.17
C ARG A 398 22.19 0.31 -23.81
N PHE A 399 22.85 -0.43 -22.91
CA PHE A 399 23.37 0.17 -21.67
C PHE A 399 24.65 0.96 -21.94
N ALA A 400 24.80 2.08 -21.23
CA ALA A 400 26.02 2.87 -21.26
C ALA A 400 27.21 2.03 -20.76
N ARG A 401 28.38 2.23 -21.38
CA ARG A 401 29.66 1.65 -20.96
C ARG A 401 30.42 2.67 -20.10
N GLY A 402 31.25 2.19 -19.16
CA GLY A 402 32.02 3.04 -18.25
C GLY A 402 31.64 2.83 -16.77
N GLY A 403 32.15 3.70 -15.89
CA GLY A 403 31.89 3.62 -14.45
C GLY A 403 30.41 3.82 -14.08
N PRO A 404 29.93 3.23 -12.97
CA PRO A 404 28.55 3.41 -12.53
C PRO A 404 28.29 4.87 -12.14
N GLN A 405 27.14 5.40 -12.55
CA GLN A 405 26.60 6.67 -12.07
C GLN A 405 25.94 6.45 -10.71
N PRO A 406 25.90 7.45 -9.81
CA PRO A 406 25.36 7.32 -8.45
C PRO A 406 23.81 7.30 -8.43
N LEU A 407 23.19 6.58 -9.37
CA LEU A 407 21.76 6.43 -9.55
C LEU A 407 21.38 4.95 -9.54
N ALA A 408 20.43 4.62 -8.67
CA ALA A 408 19.74 3.34 -8.62
C ALA A 408 18.29 3.49 -9.11
N LEU A 409 17.85 2.60 -9.99
CA LEU A 409 16.46 2.56 -10.47
C LEU A 409 15.76 1.32 -9.92
N ILE A 410 14.73 1.53 -9.12
CA ILE A 410 13.82 0.50 -8.62
C ILE A 410 12.50 0.65 -9.38
N SER A 411 12.04 -0.41 -10.04
CA SER A 411 10.86 -0.34 -10.90
C SER A 411 10.00 -1.58 -10.77
N GLN A 412 8.70 -1.40 -10.50
CA GLN A 412 7.76 -2.51 -10.49
C GLN A 412 7.68 -3.19 -11.86
N SER A 413 7.47 -2.39 -12.92
CA SER A 413 7.49 -2.86 -14.30
C SER A 413 8.91 -2.99 -14.84
N GLY A 414 9.31 -4.20 -15.23
CA GLY A 414 10.61 -4.42 -15.87
C GLY A 414 10.70 -3.82 -17.28
N ALA A 415 9.59 -3.83 -18.03
CA ALA A 415 9.54 -3.22 -19.36
C ALA A 415 9.74 -1.70 -19.27
N PHE A 416 9.12 -1.04 -18.29
CA PHE A 416 9.35 0.38 -18.02
C PHE A 416 10.83 0.65 -17.68
N ALA A 417 11.40 -0.15 -16.77
CA ALA A 417 12.79 -0.01 -16.33
C ALA A 417 13.77 -0.02 -17.52
N ILE A 418 13.64 -1.01 -18.40
CA ILE A 418 14.50 -1.13 -19.58
C ILE A 418 14.22 -0.02 -20.59
N ALA A 419 12.95 0.27 -20.90
CA ALA A 419 12.60 1.30 -21.88
C ALA A 419 13.07 2.71 -21.46
N ARG A 420 13.10 2.99 -20.15
CA ARG A 420 13.68 4.23 -19.63
C ARG A 420 15.21 4.19 -19.66
N SER A 421 15.82 3.10 -19.20
CA SER A 421 17.27 2.95 -19.20
C SER A 421 17.88 3.02 -20.62
N SER A 422 17.22 2.44 -21.62
CA SER A 422 17.67 2.48 -23.02
C SER A 422 17.60 3.88 -23.64
N ARG A 423 16.81 4.79 -23.08
CA ARG A 423 16.75 6.21 -23.48
C ARG A 423 17.80 7.06 -22.76
N LEU A 424 18.54 6.47 -21.82
CA LEU A 424 19.66 7.10 -21.12
C LEU A 424 20.96 6.36 -21.45
N PRO A 425 21.36 6.22 -22.74
CA PRO A 425 22.53 5.43 -23.14
C PRO A 425 23.87 6.04 -22.70
N TRP A 426 23.83 7.22 -22.08
CA TRP A 426 24.97 7.90 -21.46
C TRP A 426 25.05 7.68 -19.94
N MET A 427 24.01 7.10 -19.32
CA MET A 427 23.98 6.80 -17.88
C MET A 427 24.17 5.31 -17.65
N ASN A 428 25.33 4.92 -17.10
CA ASN A 428 25.51 3.57 -16.61
C ASN A 428 24.94 3.48 -15.20
N LEU A 429 23.64 3.21 -15.08
CA LEU A 429 22.98 3.10 -13.78
C LEU A 429 23.69 2.06 -12.90
N ARG A 430 23.99 2.42 -11.65
CA ARG A 430 24.67 1.55 -10.69
C ARG A 430 23.86 0.30 -10.42
N TYR A 431 22.56 0.50 -10.18
CA TYR A 431 21.59 -0.57 -9.97
C TYR A 431 20.35 -0.35 -10.84
N ILE A 432 19.83 -1.43 -11.41
CA ILE A 432 18.48 -1.52 -11.94
C ILE A 432 17.85 -2.75 -11.28
N VAL A 433 16.81 -2.55 -10.48
CA VAL A 433 16.07 -3.63 -9.81
C VAL A 433 14.64 -3.60 -10.31
N THR A 434 14.16 -4.75 -10.79
CA THR A 434 12.75 -4.88 -11.17
C THR A 434 12.02 -5.74 -10.15
N LEU A 435 10.91 -5.23 -9.62
CA LEU A 435 10.25 -5.83 -8.45
C LEU A 435 9.24 -6.91 -8.85
N GLY A 436 8.59 -6.75 -10.01
CA GLY A 436 7.45 -7.57 -10.37
C GLY A 436 6.31 -7.39 -9.37
N ASN A 437 5.68 -8.49 -8.97
CA ASN A 437 4.46 -8.45 -8.16
C ASN A 437 4.70 -8.28 -6.64
N GLN A 438 5.96 -8.18 -6.18
CA GLN A 438 6.30 -7.94 -4.77
C GLN A 438 5.65 -8.93 -3.79
N LEU A 439 5.78 -10.23 -4.07
CA LEU A 439 5.20 -11.28 -3.22
C LEU A 439 5.83 -11.34 -1.83
N ASP A 440 7.13 -11.03 -1.76
CA ASP A 440 7.91 -10.92 -0.55
C ASP A 440 8.58 -9.55 -0.47
N ALA A 441 9.76 -9.31 -1.06
CA ALA A 441 10.41 -8.01 -1.02
C ALA A 441 9.60 -6.91 -1.72
N THR A 442 9.48 -5.77 -1.07
CA THR A 442 8.73 -4.60 -1.52
C THR A 442 9.64 -3.53 -2.11
N CYS A 443 9.04 -2.51 -2.70
CA CYS A 443 9.77 -1.31 -3.11
C CYS A 443 10.49 -0.63 -1.91
N ALA A 444 9.87 -0.63 -0.73
CA ALA A 444 10.43 -0.01 0.47
C ALA A 444 11.68 -0.77 0.96
N ASP A 445 11.65 -2.10 0.99
CA ASP A 445 12.82 -2.89 1.42
C ASP A 445 14.03 -2.65 0.49
N TRP A 446 13.80 -2.50 -0.82
CA TRP A 446 14.85 -2.17 -1.77
C TRP A 446 15.35 -0.73 -1.65
N LEU A 447 14.46 0.22 -1.38
CA LEU A 447 14.83 1.61 -1.09
C LEU A 447 15.78 1.67 0.12
N GLU A 448 15.42 1.00 1.21
CA GLU A 448 16.25 0.93 2.42
C GLU A 448 17.59 0.24 2.15
N ALA A 449 17.57 -0.95 1.54
CA ALA A 449 18.79 -1.71 1.27
C ALA A 449 19.78 -0.98 0.37
N LEU A 450 19.30 -0.22 -0.63
CA LEU A 450 20.16 0.54 -1.55
C LEU A 450 20.55 1.92 -1.00
N ALA A 451 19.79 2.48 -0.07
CA ALA A 451 20.16 3.72 0.63
C ALA A 451 21.38 3.55 1.54
N GLU A 452 21.67 2.33 1.99
CA GLU A 452 22.89 2.01 2.75
C GLU A 452 24.17 2.04 1.90
N ASP A 453 24.07 2.07 0.57
CA ASP A 453 25.24 2.20 -0.31
C ASP A 453 25.65 3.68 -0.45
N PRO A 454 26.79 4.12 0.11
CA PRO A 454 27.17 5.54 0.15
C PRO A 454 27.42 6.13 -1.26
N GLU A 455 27.60 5.28 -2.27
CA GLU A 455 27.78 5.66 -3.67
C GLU A 455 26.46 5.86 -4.42
N VAL A 456 25.31 5.64 -3.77
CA VAL A 456 23.98 5.96 -4.31
C VAL A 456 23.58 7.35 -3.84
N ALA A 457 23.61 8.33 -4.74
CA ALA A 457 23.16 9.69 -4.45
C ALA A 457 21.70 9.91 -4.81
N VAL A 458 21.17 9.13 -5.76
CA VAL A 458 19.78 9.25 -6.25
C VAL A 458 19.13 7.88 -6.33
N LEU A 459 17.92 7.78 -5.79
CA LEU A 459 17.02 6.62 -5.91
C LEU A 459 15.83 7.01 -6.80
N GLY A 460 15.73 6.41 -7.98
CA GLY A 460 14.57 6.53 -8.84
C GLY A 460 13.60 5.37 -8.59
N CYS A 461 12.34 5.68 -8.32
CA CYS A 461 11.30 4.67 -8.10
C CYS A 461 10.17 4.78 -9.12
N TYR A 462 9.73 3.65 -9.64
CA TYR A 462 8.52 3.52 -10.43
C TYR A 462 7.63 2.44 -9.83
N VAL A 463 6.47 2.85 -9.31
CA VAL A 463 5.48 1.99 -8.64
C VAL A 463 4.13 2.25 -9.31
N GLU A 464 3.39 1.18 -9.58
CA GLU A 464 2.05 1.19 -10.18
C GLU A 464 1.02 0.70 -9.16
N GLY A 465 -0.18 1.26 -9.20
CA GLY A 465 -1.29 0.97 -8.26
C GLY A 465 -2.51 0.40 -8.96
#